data_AF-A0A090FAQ3-F1
#
_entry.id   AF-A0A090FAQ3-F1
#
_cell.length_a   1.000
_cell.length_b   1.000
_cell.length_c   1.000
_cell.angle_alpha   90.00
_cell.angle_beta   90.00
_cell.angle_gamma   90.00
#
_symmetry.space_group_name_H-M   'P 1'
#
loop_
_entity.id
_entity.type
_entity.pdbx_description
1 polymer ?
#
loop_
_entity_poly.entity_id
_entity_poly.type
_entity_poly.pdbx_seq_one_letter_code
_entity_poly.pdbx_strand_id
1 'polypeptide(L)'
;MRKSNFALRLQPSLLDEARKVAEDEGVALNQFINVAVAEKLSALRVESYFQERAARADIPAALDILKRAGKGKPPVEGDELAK
;
A
#
# COMPACT_ATOMS: atom_id res chain seq x y z
N MET A 1 -0.01 14.37 -20.37
CA MET A 1 -0.97 14.05 -19.28
C MET A 1 -2.33 14.63 -19.64
N ARG A 2 -3.40 13.81 -19.64
CA ARG A 2 -4.77 14.36 -19.67
C ARG A 2 -5.00 15.11 -18.35
N LYS A 3 -5.25 16.42 -18.41
CA LYS A 3 -5.70 17.19 -17.23
C LYS A 3 -7.18 16.90 -17.04
N SER A 4 -7.54 16.14 -16.00
CA SER A 4 -8.92 16.04 -15.54
C SER A 4 -9.14 17.10 -14.46
N ASN A 5 -9.90 18.15 -14.77
CA ASN A 5 -10.42 19.05 -13.75
C ASN A 5 -11.76 18.49 -13.28
N PHE A 6 -11.86 18.15 -12.00
CA PHE A 6 -13.11 17.68 -11.39
C PHE A 6 -13.51 18.67 -10.29
N ALA A 7 -14.70 19.26 -10.42
CA ALA A 7 -15.23 20.15 -9.39
C ALA A 7 -15.79 19.31 -8.23
N LEU A 8 -15.00 19.17 -7.16
CA LEU A 8 -15.40 18.48 -5.95
C LEU A 8 -16.06 19.47 -4.97
N ARG A 9 -17.25 19.12 -4.46
CA ARG A 9 -17.89 19.85 -3.35
C ARG A 9 -17.70 19.06 -2.07
N LEU A 10 -17.07 19.70 -1.09
CA LEU A 10 -16.88 19.15 0.27
C LEU A 10 -17.73 19.94 1.25
N GLN A 11 -18.08 19.31 2.38
CA GLN A 11 -18.65 20.02 3.51
C GLN A 11 -17.64 21.08 4.01
N PRO A 12 -18.08 22.28 4.44
CA PRO A 12 -17.17 23.36 4.81
C PRO A 12 -16.12 22.96 5.86
N SER A 13 -16.54 22.28 6.93
CA SER A 13 -15.63 21.81 7.99
C SER A 13 -14.56 20.84 7.48
N LEU A 14 -14.92 19.96 6.54
CA LEU A 14 -13.99 19.01 5.92
C LEU A 14 -13.00 19.71 5.00
N LEU A 15 -13.47 20.71 4.25
CA LEU A 15 -12.60 21.53 3.39
C LEU A 15 -11.59 22.32 4.22
N ASP A 16 -12.02 22.91 5.33
CA ASP A 16 -11.16 23.69 6.22
C ASP A 16 -10.08 22.80 6.83
N GLU A 17 -10.43 21.61 7.29
CA GLU A 17 -9.46 20.69 7.87
C GLU A 17 -8.48 20.15 6.82
N ALA A 18 -8.97 19.77 5.64
CA ALA A 18 -8.10 19.32 4.55
C ALA A 18 -7.12 20.40 4.08
N ARG A 19 -7.51 21.69 4.17
CA ARG A 19 -6.60 22.81 3.88
C ARG A 19 -5.47 22.92 4.90
N LYS A 20 -5.79 22.88 6.20
CA LYS A 20 -4.77 22.93 7.26
C LYS A 20 -3.76 21.80 7.10
N VAL A 21 -4.24 20.57 6.90
CA VAL A 21 -3.36 19.41 6.72
C VAL A 21 -2.49 19.56 5.47
N ALA A 22 -3.06 20.02 4.35
CA ALA A 22 -2.28 20.24 3.14
C ALA A 22 -1.23 21.35 3.31
N GLU A 23 -1.55 22.41 4.07
CA GLU A 23 -0.62 23.49 4.43
C GLU A 23 0.51 22.99 5.34
N ASP A 24 0.19 22.20 6.37
CA ASP A 24 1.16 21.59 7.28
C ASP A 24 2.12 20.63 6.54
N GLU A 25 1.60 19.89 5.55
CA GLU A 25 2.40 19.01 4.69
C GLU A 25 3.11 19.76 3.54
N GLY A 26 2.84 21.06 3.35
CA GLY A 26 3.43 21.87 2.28
C GLY A 26 3.03 21.44 0.87
N VAL A 27 1.85 20.84 0.69
CA VAL A 27 1.34 20.33 -0.59
C VAL A 27 0.08 21.08 -1.04
N ALA A 28 -0.21 21.04 -2.34
CA ALA A 28 -1.46 21.59 -2.84
C ALA A 28 -2.66 20.74 -2.36
N LEU A 29 -3.77 21.37 -1.99
CA LEU A 29 -4.99 20.69 -1.55
C LEU A 29 -5.44 19.58 -2.53
N ASN A 30 -5.35 19.83 -3.84
CA ASN A 30 -5.72 18.83 -4.85
C ASN A 30 -4.79 17.61 -4.84
N GLN A 31 -3.50 17.80 -4.53
CA GLN A 31 -2.56 16.69 -4.38
C GLN A 31 -2.89 15.87 -3.14
N PHE A 32 -3.15 16.53 -2.01
CA PHE A 32 -3.61 15.87 -0.79
C PHE A 32 -4.88 15.04 -1.03
N ILE A 33 -5.91 15.62 -1.65
CA ILE A 33 -7.16 14.92 -1.99
C ILE A 33 -6.90 13.72 -2.91
N ASN A 34 -6.03 13.85 -3.91
CA ASN A 34 -5.71 12.73 -4.82
C ASN A 34 -5.06 11.56 -4.07
N VAL A 35 -4.13 11.83 -3.16
CA VAL A 35 -3.50 10.78 -2.35
C VAL A 35 -4.51 10.14 -1.41
N ALA A 36 -5.33 10.93 -0.72
CA ALA A 36 -6.37 10.42 0.17
C ALA A 36 -7.39 9.51 -0.56
N VAL A 37 -7.78 9.87 -1.80
CA VAL A 37 -8.64 9.02 -2.64
C VAL A 37 -7.92 7.73 -3.02
N ALA A 38 -6.65 7.79 -3.40
CA ALA A 38 -5.86 6.60 -3.73
C ALA A 38 -5.74 5.66 -2.53
N GLU A 39 -5.50 6.20 -1.33
CA GLU A 39 -5.45 5.43 -0.09
C GLU A 39 -6.79 4.77 0.22
N LYS A 40 -7.90 5.51 0.13
CA LYS A 40 -9.24 4.95 0.34
C LYS A 40 -9.56 3.84 -0.66
N LEU A 41 -9.21 4.02 -1.93
CA LEU A 41 -9.39 3.00 -2.96
C LEU A 41 -8.53 1.77 -2.67
N SER A 42 -7.29 1.95 -2.24
CA SER A 42 -6.41 0.85 -1.83
C SER A 42 -7.06 0.06 -0.69
N ALA A 43 -7.49 0.74 0.37
CA ALA A 43 -8.15 0.13 1.52
C ALA A 43 -9.42 -0.65 1.15
N LEU A 44 -10.25 -0.10 0.24
CA LEU A 44 -11.48 -0.75 -0.21
C LEU A 44 -11.21 -1.97 -1.11
N ARG A 45 -10.06 -2.03 -1.79
CA ARG A 45 -9.73 -3.07 -2.78
C ARG A 45 -8.77 -4.14 -2.26
N VAL A 46 -8.37 -4.08 -0.99
CA VAL A 46 -7.34 -4.98 -0.45
C VAL A 46 -7.66 -6.45 -0.73
N GLU A 47 -8.87 -6.90 -0.42
CA GLU A 47 -9.25 -8.30 -0.60
C GLU A 47 -9.21 -8.74 -2.06
N SER A 48 -9.88 -8.02 -2.96
CA SER A 48 -9.92 -8.37 -4.38
C SER A 48 -8.54 -8.28 -5.02
N TYR A 49 -7.72 -7.31 -4.61
CA TYR A 49 -6.34 -7.20 -5.05
C TYR A 49 -5.52 -8.45 -4.69
N PHE A 50 -5.66 -8.96 -3.46
CA PHE A 50 -4.97 -10.20 -3.05
C PHE A 50 -5.46 -11.42 -3.82
N GLN A 51 -6.76 -11.54 -4.06
CA GLN A 51 -7.32 -12.64 -4.87
C GLN A 51 -6.80 -12.60 -6.31
N GLU A 52 -6.86 -11.45 -6.98
CA GLU A 52 -6.34 -11.25 -8.34
C GLU A 52 -4.83 -11.46 -8.43
N ARG A 53 -4.08 -11.06 -7.40
CA ARG A 53 -2.64 -11.29 -7.32
C ARG A 53 -2.32 -12.78 -7.11
N ALA A 54 -3.06 -13.46 -6.24
CA ALA A 54 -2.89 -14.89 -5.99
C ALA A 54 -3.20 -15.72 -7.25
N ALA A 55 -4.23 -15.33 -8.02
CA ALA A 55 -4.57 -16.00 -9.29
C ALA A 55 -3.45 -15.93 -10.35
N ARG A 56 -2.55 -14.95 -10.25
CA ARG A 56 -1.39 -14.78 -11.14
C ARG A 56 -0.12 -15.44 -10.59
N ALA A 57 -0.17 -16.09 -9.43
CA ALA A 57 1.00 -16.65 -8.79
C ALA A 57 1.42 -17.99 -9.43
N ASP A 58 2.73 -18.16 -9.63
CA ASP A 58 3.34 -19.45 -9.92
C ASP A 58 3.72 -20.13 -8.59
N ILE A 59 2.79 -20.91 -8.06
CA ILE A 59 2.96 -21.60 -6.78
C ILE A 59 4.11 -22.64 -6.83
N PRO A 60 4.24 -23.48 -7.88
CA PRO A 60 5.40 -24.37 -8.00
C PRO A 60 6.74 -23.64 -7.95
N ALA A 61 6.91 -22.55 -8.71
CA ALA A 61 8.15 -21.79 -8.70
C ALA A 61 8.44 -21.18 -7.31
N ALA A 62 7.42 -20.67 -6.63
CA ALA A 62 7.54 -20.17 -5.26
C ALA A 62 8.01 -21.26 -4.29
N LEU A 63 7.45 -22.47 -4.37
CA LEU A 63 7.86 -23.61 -3.53
C LEU A 63 9.30 -24.04 -3.82
N ASP A 64 9.74 -24.03 -5.07
CA ASP A 64 11.12 -24.37 -5.42
C ASP A 64 12.15 -23.32 -4.95
N ILE A 65 11.75 -22.05 -4.84
CA ILE A 65 12.55 -21.04 -4.15
C ILE A 65 12.63 -21.36 -2.65
N LEU A 66 11.49 -21.63 -2.00
CA LEU A 66 11.43 -21.90 -0.56
C LEU A 66 12.24 -23.15 -0.16
N LYS A 67 12.25 -24.22 -0.97
CA LYS A 67 13.08 -25.42 -0.73
C LYS A 67 14.58 -25.12 -0.66
N ARG A 68 15.04 -24.01 -1.25
CA ARG A 68 16.45 -23.59 -1.22
C ARG A 68 16.76 -22.65 -0.06
N ALA A 69 15.75 -22.13 0.64
CA ALA A 69 15.96 -21.22 1.75
C ALA A 69 16.76 -21.92 2.87
N GLY A 70 17.83 -21.28 3.35
CA GLY A 70 18.69 -21.81 4.42
C GLY A 70 19.55 -23.02 4.05
N LYS A 71 19.41 -23.58 2.84
CA LYS A 71 20.17 -24.78 2.44
C LYS A 71 21.68 -24.48 2.44
N GLY A 72 22.42 -25.20 3.28
CA GLY A 72 23.88 -25.10 3.39
C GLY A 72 24.38 -23.89 4.21
N LYS A 73 23.48 -23.09 4.81
CA LYS A 73 23.87 -22.03 5.74
C LYS A 73 23.80 -22.57 7.17
N PRO A 74 24.84 -22.43 7.99
CA PRO A 74 24.73 -22.72 9.41
C PRO A 74 23.72 -21.76 10.06
N PRO A 75 23.09 -22.14 11.18
CA PRO A 75 22.30 -21.22 12.01
C PRO A 75 23.12 -19.98 12.35
N VAL A 76 22.49 -18.80 12.35
CA VAL A 76 23.14 -17.58 12.82
C VAL A 76 23.08 -17.50 14.34
N GLU A 77 23.97 -16.71 14.95
CA GLU A 77 23.93 -16.44 16.39
C GLU A 77 22.52 -15.97 16.81
N GLY A 78 21.91 -16.65 17.78
CA GLY A 78 20.52 -16.43 18.20
C GLY A 78 19.45 -17.32 17.54
N ASP A 79 19.79 -18.17 16.57
CA ASP A 79 18.90 -19.23 16.05
C ASP A 79 18.87 -20.48 16.96
N GLU A 80 19.38 -20.39 18.19
CA GLU A 80 19.41 -21.53 19.11
C GLU A 80 17.98 -21.95 19.50
N LEU A 81 17.71 -23.26 19.49
CA LEU A 81 16.46 -23.79 20.02
C LEU A 81 16.37 -23.47 21.52
N ALA A 82 15.22 -22.95 21.96
CA ALA A 82 14.95 -22.77 23.37
C ALA A 82 15.07 -24.12 24.11
N LYS A 83 15.77 -24.11 25.24
CA LYS A 83 15.95 -25.29 26.10
C LYS A 83 14.67 -25.66 26.83
#